data_AF-A0AAD9TWV1-F1
#
_entry.id   AF-A0AAD9TWV1-F1
#
_cell.length_a   1.000
_cell.length_b   1.000
_cell.length_c   1.000
_cell.angle_alpha   90.00
_cell.angle_beta   90.00
_cell.angle_gamma   90.00
#
_symmetry.space_group_name_H-M   'P 1'
#
loop_
_entity.id
_entity.type
_entity.pdbx_description
1 polymer ?
#
loop_
_entity_poly.entity_id
_entity_poly.type
_entity_poly.pdbx_seq_one_letter_code
_entity_poly.pdbx_strand_id
1 'polypeptide(L)'
;MNFFVYANDPYDRIWVPGEVVDGLTTVTNAAIVIDVSVPDNPPQAALQNAITTSNTSQYISLGNGLFPAKPVPIYVNMYFSEVSELDSSTQTRSFLVFVNDAPVSQEAIVPPYGSVTELYIGNITASSNTSFTLAADSNSTLPPLINAMEVFYVSDPMTDGTNSKDVEGLASLQSQFDVLNEWGGDPCLPSPYTWDWVNCSTDATPRVTALYLSGFTLSGPLPDFSSMDALVIIDLHDNSLSESVPDFLGTLPSLKQLNLADNEFSGPIPPSLSNNNKLKLVVSGNPNLCVSGKSCATTTGSSSDIPSGSGKKKSSNLPAILGSTIPIFFVFWAIVGIVGVLHHRRKAAAISALHTGSK
;
A
#
# COMPACT_ATOMS: atom_id res chain seq x y z
N MET A 1 9.88 -2.23 11.61
CA MET A 1 10.96 -2.50 10.63
C MET A 1 11.20 -1.20 9.88
N ASN A 2 12.46 -0.75 9.79
CA ASN A 2 12.81 0.32 8.87
C ASN A 2 12.91 -0.31 7.49
N PHE A 3 12.10 0.17 6.55
CA PHE A 3 12.13 -0.24 5.15
C PHE A 3 12.40 0.99 4.29
N PHE A 4 13.02 0.78 3.14
CA PHE A 4 13.34 1.82 2.19
C PHE A 4 12.49 1.64 0.93
N VAL A 5 11.78 2.70 0.58
CA VAL A 5 11.19 2.87 -0.76
C VAL A 5 12.12 3.84 -1.49
N TYR A 6 12.72 3.39 -2.57
CA TYR A 6 13.61 4.24 -3.36
C TYR A 6 12.81 4.86 -4.50
N ALA A 7 12.76 6.19 -4.56
CA ALA A 7 12.00 6.92 -5.59
C ALA A 7 12.39 6.58 -7.05
N ASN A 8 13.56 5.97 -7.24
CA ASN A 8 14.08 5.56 -8.56
C ASN A 8 14.01 4.03 -8.78
N ASP A 9 13.32 3.28 -7.92
CA ASP A 9 13.06 1.86 -8.18
C ASP A 9 11.94 1.74 -9.22
N PRO A 10 12.20 1.21 -10.44
CA PRO A 10 11.19 1.14 -11.50
C PRO A 10 9.99 0.25 -11.15
N TYR A 11 10.12 -0.60 -10.12
CA TYR A 11 9.10 -1.55 -9.69
C TYR A 11 8.53 -1.22 -8.30
N ASP A 12 8.85 -0.05 -7.73
CA ASP A 12 8.39 0.41 -6.41
C ASP A 12 8.59 -0.64 -5.29
N ARG A 13 9.71 -1.39 -5.37
CA ARG A 13 10.00 -2.45 -4.40
C ARG A 13 10.38 -1.86 -3.04
N ILE A 14 10.00 -2.59 -2.01
CA ILE A 14 10.38 -2.31 -0.63
C ILE A 14 11.65 -3.08 -0.30
N TRP A 15 12.70 -2.36 0.09
CA TRP A 15 13.97 -2.95 0.51
C TRP A 15 14.12 -2.90 2.03
N VAL A 16 14.51 -4.02 2.62
CA VAL A 16 14.77 -4.13 4.06
C VAL A 16 16.29 -4.24 4.26
N PRO A 17 16.89 -3.47 5.20
CA PRO A 17 18.31 -3.63 5.52
C PRO A 17 18.62 -5.07 5.93
N GLY A 18 19.66 -5.66 5.34
CA GLY A 18 20.15 -6.97 5.73
C GLY A 18 20.61 -6.96 7.20
N GLU A 19 20.31 -8.04 7.93
CA GLU A 19 20.75 -8.17 9.32
C GLU A 19 22.28 -8.35 9.40
N VAL A 20 22.94 -7.42 10.10
CA VAL A 20 24.37 -7.51 10.41
C VAL A 20 24.52 -8.18 11.76
N VAL A 21 24.75 -9.49 11.75
CA VAL A 21 25.02 -10.30 12.95
C VAL A 21 26.52 -10.41 13.22
N ASP A 22 26.90 -11.00 14.37
CA ASP A 22 28.29 -11.17 14.76
C ASP A 22 29.14 -11.83 13.66
N GLY A 23 30.22 -11.15 13.25
CA GLY A 23 31.13 -11.59 12.19
C GLY A 23 30.88 -10.95 10.81
N LEU A 24 29.76 -10.24 10.63
CA LEU A 24 29.47 -9.46 9.44
C LEU A 24 29.73 -7.97 9.69
N THR A 25 30.13 -7.26 8.65
CA THR A 25 30.34 -5.82 8.67
C THR A 25 29.77 -5.18 7.42
N THR A 26 29.28 -3.94 7.55
CA THR A 26 28.83 -3.14 6.42
C THR A 26 29.99 -2.33 5.86
N VAL A 27 30.12 -2.35 4.54
CA VAL A 27 31.06 -1.51 3.78
C VAL A 27 30.29 -0.67 2.77
N THR A 28 30.77 0.54 2.52
CA THR A 28 30.13 1.50 1.59
C THR A 28 30.84 1.44 0.24
N ASN A 29 30.05 1.46 -0.83
CA ASN A 29 30.55 1.48 -2.19
C ASN A 29 31.09 2.88 -2.54
N ALA A 30 32.35 2.95 -2.95
CA ALA A 30 33.01 4.18 -3.38
C ALA A 30 32.61 4.61 -4.80
N ALA A 31 31.99 3.73 -5.60
CA ALA A 31 31.50 4.09 -6.93
C ALA A 31 30.34 5.09 -6.82
N ILE A 32 30.48 6.26 -7.45
CA ILE A 32 29.44 7.31 -7.45
C ILE A 32 28.23 6.87 -8.27
N VAL A 33 28.49 6.19 -9.39
CA VAL A 33 27.48 5.64 -10.30
C VAL A 33 27.74 4.16 -10.45
N ILE A 34 26.68 3.36 -10.28
CA ILE A 34 26.72 1.91 -10.52
C ILE A 34 25.75 1.65 -11.67
N ASP A 35 26.26 1.10 -12.77
CA ASP A 35 25.42 0.63 -13.87
C ASP A 35 24.60 -0.58 -13.41
N VAL A 36 23.28 -0.38 -13.35
CA VAL A 36 22.28 -1.36 -12.89
C VAL A 36 21.53 -2.03 -14.04
N SER A 37 22.06 -1.96 -15.26
CA SER A 37 21.45 -2.52 -16.49
C SER A 37 21.53 -4.06 -16.55
N VAL A 38 21.03 -4.73 -15.52
CA VAL A 38 20.84 -6.18 -15.41
C VAL A 38 19.34 -6.51 -15.47
N PRO A 39 18.93 -7.76 -15.78
CA PRO A 39 17.52 -8.12 -16.02
C PRO A 39 16.52 -7.58 -15.00
N ASP A 40 16.80 -7.68 -13.70
CA ASP A 40 15.86 -7.27 -12.63
C ASP A 40 16.08 -5.84 -12.13
N ASN A 41 17.01 -5.10 -12.77
CA ASN A 41 17.25 -3.66 -12.63
C ASN A 41 17.11 -3.15 -11.19
N PRO A 42 17.97 -3.59 -10.25
CA PRO A 42 17.90 -3.18 -8.85
C PRO A 42 18.15 -1.68 -8.71
N PRO A 43 17.53 -0.98 -7.74
CA PRO A 43 17.80 0.43 -7.54
C PRO A 43 19.26 0.63 -7.10
N GLN A 44 19.94 1.59 -7.71
CA GLN A 44 21.34 1.92 -7.39
C GLN A 44 21.58 2.13 -5.88
N ALA A 45 20.60 2.71 -5.17
CA ALA A 45 20.67 2.94 -3.74
C ALA A 45 20.82 1.65 -2.91
N ALA A 46 20.23 0.54 -3.35
CA ALA A 46 20.40 -0.76 -2.70
C ALA A 46 21.83 -1.31 -2.87
N LEU A 47 22.59 -0.81 -3.86
CA LEU A 47 23.96 -1.25 -4.13
C LEU A 47 25.04 -0.36 -3.50
N GLN A 48 24.66 0.75 -2.85
CA GLN A 48 25.61 1.68 -2.22
C GLN A 48 26.28 1.12 -0.96
N ASN A 49 25.77 0.02 -0.41
CA ASN A 49 26.40 -0.68 0.68
C ASN A 49 26.49 -2.17 0.34
N ALA A 50 27.41 -2.86 1.00
CA ALA A 50 27.50 -4.30 0.98
C ALA A 50 27.77 -4.85 2.38
N ILE A 51 27.39 -6.10 2.59
CA ILE A 51 27.77 -6.88 3.76
C ILE A 51 28.98 -7.73 3.38
N THR A 52 29.99 -7.77 4.24
CA THR A 52 31.21 -8.56 4.06
C THR A 52 31.69 -9.14 5.40
N THR A 53 32.62 -10.08 5.35
CA THR A 53 33.29 -10.66 6.53
C THR A 53 34.63 -9.98 6.79
N SER A 54 35.27 -10.28 7.93
CA SER A 54 36.55 -9.66 8.28
C SER A 54 37.74 -10.19 7.47
N ASN A 55 37.64 -11.39 6.91
CA ASN A 55 38.71 -12.04 6.15
C ASN A 55 38.17 -13.18 5.27
N THR A 56 39.02 -13.71 4.39
CA THR A 56 38.70 -14.75 3.41
C THR A 56 38.40 -16.12 4.00
N SER A 57 38.79 -16.40 5.26
CA SER A 57 38.48 -17.67 5.93
C SER A 57 37.06 -17.71 6.51
N GLN A 58 36.37 -16.57 6.52
CA GLN A 58 34.99 -16.45 6.97
C GLN A 58 34.03 -16.39 5.78
N TYR A 59 32.83 -16.90 5.99
CA TYR A 59 31.75 -16.90 5.00
C TYR A 59 30.58 -16.03 5.46
N ILE A 60 29.83 -15.50 4.50
CA ILE A 60 28.53 -14.85 4.76
C ILE A 60 27.48 -15.97 4.75
N SER A 61 26.61 -16.01 5.75
CA SER A 61 25.48 -16.94 5.80
C SER A 61 24.16 -16.16 5.90
N LEU A 62 23.27 -16.41 4.96
CA LEU A 62 21.96 -15.78 4.82
C LEU A 62 20.87 -16.87 4.86
N GLY A 63 19.62 -16.49 5.11
CA GLY A 63 18.48 -17.41 5.12
C GLY A 63 17.83 -17.64 6.49
N ASN A 64 18.54 -17.32 7.58
CA ASN A 64 17.99 -17.46 8.92
C ASN A 64 16.76 -16.55 9.08
N GLY A 65 15.62 -17.15 9.44
CA GLY A 65 14.36 -16.43 9.61
C GLY A 65 13.70 -15.93 8.31
N LEU A 66 14.28 -16.16 7.13
CA LEU A 66 13.71 -15.71 5.85
C LEU A 66 12.60 -16.61 5.31
N PHE A 67 12.60 -17.89 5.70
CA PHE A 67 11.74 -18.91 5.10
C PHE A 67 10.81 -19.59 6.13
N PRO A 68 9.60 -20.01 5.70
CA PRO A 68 8.68 -20.75 6.56
C PRO A 68 9.18 -22.15 6.89
N ALA A 69 8.64 -22.75 7.96
CA ALA A 69 8.96 -24.15 8.33
C ALA A 69 8.50 -25.16 7.25
N LYS A 70 7.38 -24.87 6.57
CA LYS A 70 6.89 -25.70 5.47
C LYS A 70 7.71 -25.39 4.20
N PRO A 71 8.21 -26.40 3.47
CA PRO A 71 8.93 -26.17 2.23
C PRO A 71 8.07 -25.45 1.18
N VAL A 72 8.65 -24.46 0.51
CA VAL A 72 8.02 -23.64 -0.53
C VAL A 72 8.97 -23.47 -1.71
N PRO A 73 8.47 -23.46 -2.95
CA PRO A 73 9.33 -23.20 -4.09
C PRO A 73 9.66 -21.70 -4.16
N ILE A 74 10.91 -21.39 -4.47
CA ILE A 74 11.42 -20.03 -4.60
C ILE A 74 12.37 -19.91 -5.79
N TYR A 75 12.60 -18.68 -6.21
CA TYR A 75 13.83 -18.28 -6.90
C TYR A 75 14.44 -17.06 -6.19
N VAL A 76 15.73 -16.84 -6.41
CA VAL A 76 16.52 -15.82 -5.71
C VAL A 76 17.37 -15.07 -6.71
N ASN A 77 17.43 -13.75 -6.56
CA ASN A 77 18.42 -12.90 -7.23
C ASN A 77 19.39 -12.35 -6.20
N MET A 78 20.68 -12.44 -6.48
CA MET A 78 21.72 -11.80 -5.67
C MET A 78 22.51 -10.82 -6.51
N TYR A 79 22.82 -9.67 -5.92
CA TYR A 79 23.48 -8.57 -6.60
C TYR A 79 24.84 -8.27 -5.98
N PHE A 80 25.85 -8.20 -6.84
CA PHE A 80 27.24 -8.02 -6.46
C PHE A 80 27.87 -6.87 -7.24
N SER A 81 28.33 -5.86 -6.50
CA SER A 81 29.10 -4.72 -7.02
C SER A 81 30.26 -4.48 -6.07
N GLU A 82 31.47 -4.44 -6.63
CA GLU A 82 32.67 -4.18 -5.85
C GLU A 82 32.62 -2.78 -5.26
N VAL A 83 33.07 -2.65 -4.01
CA VAL A 83 32.93 -1.42 -3.23
C VAL A 83 34.11 -0.47 -3.40
N SER A 84 35.22 -0.93 -3.97
CA SER A 84 36.42 -0.14 -4.22
C SER A 84 37.18 -0.63 -5.46
N GLU A 85 37.79 0.27 -6.20
CA GLU A 85 38.68 -0.12 -7.31
C GLU A 85 39.88 -0.90 -6.77
N LEU A 86 40.05 -2.15 -7.21
CA LEU A 86 41.07 -3.06 -6.70
C LEU A 86 42.41 -2.85 -7.40
N ASP A 87 43.50 -2.87 -6.63
CA ASP A 87 44.84 -2.96 -7.20
C ASP A 87 45.06 -4.37 -7.79
N SER A 88 44.93 -4.49 -9.11
CA SER A 88 45.10 -5.75 -9.86
C SER A 88 46.40 -6.53 -9.58
N SER A 89 47.42 -5.89 -9.00
CA SER A 89 48.69 -6.54 -8.65
C SER A 89 48.71 -7.18 -7.27
N THR A 90 47.84 -6.75 -6.35
CA THR A 90 47.87 -7.18 -4.93
C THR A 90 46.51 -7.65 -4.41
N GLN A 91 45.43 -7.28 -5.09
CA GLN A 91 44.06 -7.48 -4.64
C GLN A 91 43.22 -8.19 -5.70
N THR A 92 42.59 -9.24 -5.25
CA THR A 92 41.57 -10.00 -5.96
C THR A 92 40.40 -10.24 -5.02
N ARG A 93 39.18 -10.15 -5.56
CA ARG A 93 37.97 -10.65 -4.90
C ARG A 93 37.28 -11.64 -5.81
N SER A 94 37.16 -12.87 -5.34
CA SER A 94 36.38 -13.92 -5.97
C SER A 94 35.74 -14.82 -4.91
N PHE A 95 34.52 -15.30 -5.15
CA PHE A 95 33.83 -16.16 -4.20
C PHE A 95 32.78 -17.05 -4.87
N LEU A 96 32.43 -18.14 -4.18
CA LEU A 96 31.38 -19.07 -4.58
C LEU A 96 30.14 -18.89 -3.72
N VAL A 97 28.98 -19.12 -4.33
CA VAL A 97 27.67 -19.13 -3.65
C VAL A 97 27.22 -20.58 -3.50
N PHE A 98 26.70 -20.92 -2.32
CA PHE A 98 26.20 -22.24 -1.97
C PHE A 98 24.76 -22.16 -1.47
N VAL A 99 23.96 -23.17 -1.78
CA VAL A 99 22.63 -23.41 -1.21
C VAL A 99 22.68 -24.74 -0.48
N ASN A 100 22.49 -24.74 0.84
CA ASN A 100 22.63 -25.94 1.68
C ASN A 100 23.93 -26.71 1.40
N ASP A 101 25.05 -25.99 1.40
CA ASP A 101 26.41 -26.49 1.14
C ASP A 101 26.67 -27.01 -0.28
N ALA A 102 25.68 -26.96 -1.18
CA ALA A 102 25.86 -27.29 -2.59
C ALA A 102 26.19 -26.03 -3.41
N PRO A 103 27.30 -26.01 -4.19
CA PRO A 103 27.64 -24.84 -4.99
C PRO A 103 26.61 -24.58 -6.08
N VAL A 104 26.23 -23.32 -6.24
CA VAL A 104 25.25 -22.87 -7.27
C VAL A 104 25.87 -22.86 -8.66
N SER A 105 27.16 -22.54 -8.76
CA SER A 105 27.95 -22.54 -9.98
C SER A 105 29.34 -23.09 -9.71
N GLN A 106 30.00 -23.59 -10.75
CA GLN A 106 31.43 -23.96 -10.70
C GLN A 106 32.35 -22.74 -10.85
N GLU A 107 31.85 -21.67 -11.45
CA GLU A 107 32.61 -20.44 -11.67
C GLU A 107 32.46 -19.50 -10.48
N ALA A 108 33.59 -18.97 -10.00
CA ALA A 108 33.60 -17.98 -8.94
C ALA A 108 33.09 -16.64 -9.47
N ILE A 109 32.32 -15.94 -8.64
CA ILE A 109 31.83 -14.59 -8.91
C ILE A 109 32.96 -13.62 -8.67
N VAL A 110 33.23 -12.77 -9.64
CA VAL A 110 34.12 -11.60 -9.52
C VAL A 110 33.25 -10.35 -9.67
N PRO A 111 32.97 -9.62 -8.57
CA PRO A 111 32.11 -8.45 -8.64
C PRO A 111 32.81 -7.30 -9.40
N PRO A 112 32.13 -6.64 -10.35
CA PRO A 112 32.71 -5.51 -11.07
C PRO A 112 32.63 -4.22 -10.22
N TYR A 113 33.57 -3.31 -10.44
CA TYR A 113 33.53 -1.96 -9.86
C TYR A 113 32.79 -1.01 -10.82
N GLY A 114 31.79 -0.27 -10.31
CA GLY A 114 30.99 0.67 -11.12
C GLY A 114 29.87 0.04 -11.95
N SER A 115 29.66 -1.27 -11.87
CA SER A 115 28.50 -1.98 -12.41
C SER A 115 28.08 -3.11 -11.46
N VAL A 116 27.07 -3.89 -11.82
CA VAL A 116 26.54 -4.99 -11.00
C VAL A 116 26.53 -6.32 -11.75
N THR A 117 26.87 -7.40 -11.05
CA THR A 117 26.61 -8.77 -11.48
C THR A 117 25.35 -9.28 -10.77
N GLU A 118 24.41 -9.79 -11.55
CA GLU A 118 23.21 -10.48 -11.07
C GLU A 118 23.42 -11.99 -11.13
N LEU A 119 23.19 -12.69 -10.01
CA LEU A 119 23.11 -14.14 -9.94
C LEU A 119 21.66 -14.56 -9.73
N TYR A 120 21.08 -15.19 -10.75
CA TYR A 120 19.78 -15.85 -10.67
C TYR A 120 19.92 -17.29 -10.18
N ILE A 121 19.15 -17.66 -9.17
CA ILE A 121 19.07 -19.02 -8.64
C ILE A 121 17.60 -19.49 -8.66
N GLY A 122 17.26 -20.29 -9.67
CA GLY A 122 15.91 -20.81 -9.87
C GLY A 122 15.67 -22.20 -9.28
N ASN A 123 14.40 -22.61 -9.22
CA ASN A 123 13.95 -23.97 -8.90
C ASN A 123 14.42 -24.50 -7.53
N ILE A 124 14.56 -23.63 -6.53
CA ILE A 124 14.91 -24.04 -5.17
C ILE A 124 13.62 -24.32 -4.39
N THR A 125 13.63 -25.36 -3.56
CA THR A 125 12.64 -25.50 -2.49
C THR A 125 13.27 -25.09 -1.17
N ALA A 126 12.79 -23.98 -0.61
CA ALA A 126 13.31 -23.43 0.64
C ALA A 126 12.40 -23.74 1.83
N SER A 127 13.02 -23.90 3.00
CA SER A 127 12.36 -24.02 4.30
C SER A 127 13.18 -23.29 5.36
N SER A 128 12.75 -23.30 6.62
CA SER A 128 13.47 -22.69 7.74
C SER A 128 14.92 -23.17 7.92
N ASN A 129 15.29 -24.30 7.30
CA ASN A 129 16.65 -24.86 7.33
C ASN A 129 17.49 -24.46 6.11
N THR A 130 16.92 -23.71 5.16
CA THR A 130 17.62 -23.30 3.95
C THR A 130 18.59 -22.16 4.24
N SER A 131 19.84 -22.35 3.83
CA SER A 131 20.88 -21.35 3.97
C SER A 131 21.54 -21.05 2.62
N PHE A 132 21.89 -19.78 2.44
CA PHE A 132 22.71 -19.30 1.35
C PHE A 132 24.06 -18.87 1.93
N THR A 133 25.14 -19.44 1.41
CA THR A 133 26.49 -19.19 1.92
C THR A 133 27.37 -18.61 0.83
N LEU A 134 28.12 -17.55 1.14
CA LEU A 134 29.14 -16.99 0.25
C LEU A 134 30.50 -17.21 0.89
N ALA A 135 31.39 -17.90 0.19
CA ALA A 135 32.74 -18.19 0.68
C ALA A 135 33.79 -17.75 -0.35
N ALA A 136 34.86 -17.12 0.13
CA ALA A 136 35.97 -16.70 -0.73
C ALA A 136 36.54 -17.90 -1.50
N ASP A 137 36.81 -17.69 -2.79
CA ASP A 137 37.57 -18.64 -3.57
C ASP A 137 39.03 -18.68 -3.06
N SER A 138 39.68 -19.81 -3.29
CA SER A 138 41.09 -20.06 -2.93
C SER A 138 42.07 -19.00 -3.44
N ASN A 139 41.75 -18.33 -4.56
CA ASN A 139 42.59 -17.28 -5.15
C ASN A 139 42.22 -15.87 -4.69
N SER A 140 41.21 -15.71 -3.84
CA SER A 140 40.74 -14.41 -3.38
C SER A 140 41.61 -13.90 -2.23
N THR A 141 42.08 -12.66 -2.35
CA THR A 141 42.77 -11.95 -1.25
C THR A 141 41.81 -11.19 -0.35
N LEU A 142 40.59 -10.92 -0.83
CA LEU A 142 39.57 -10.14 -0.14
C LEU A 142 38.35 -11.02 0.21
N PRO A 143 37.64 -10.73 1.33
CA PRO A 143 36.47 -11.50 1.77
C PRO A 143 35.33 -11.49 0.73
N PRO A 144 34.34 -12.40 0.81
CA PRO A 144 33.13 -12.29 -0.01
C PRO A 144 32.33 -11.04 0.35
N LEU A 145 31.49 -10.54 -0.57
CA LEU A 145 30.54 -9.48 -0.30
C LEU A 145 29.19 -9.73 -0.97
N ILE A 146 28.15 -9.09 -0.49
CA ILE A 146 26.84 -9.02 -1.14
C ILE A 146 26.22 -7.64 -0.93
N ASN A 147 25.68 -7.04 -1.98
CA ASN A 147 25.05 -5.73 -1.89
C ASN A 147 23.56 -5.85 -1.58
N ALA A 148 22.88 -6.73 -2.31
CA ALA A 148 21.43 -6.92 -2.21
C ALA A 148 21.02 -8.35 -2.58
N MET A 149 19.88 -8.79 -2.07
CA MET A 149 19.27 -10.08 -2.38
C MET A 149 17.75 -9.94 -2.43
N GLU A 150 17.13 -10.51 -3.45
CA GLU A 150 15.68 -10.64 -3.58
C GLU A 150 15.29 -12.11 -3.55
N VAL A 151 14.21 -12.41 -2.82
CA VAL A 151 13.69 -13.76 -2.66
C VAL A 151 12.25 -13.76 -3.13
N PHE A 152 11.95 -14.60 -4.11
CA PHE A 152 10.63 -14.68 -4.72
C PHE A 152 10.01 -16.03 -4.40
N TYR A 153 8.84 -15.99 -3.75
CA TYR A 153 8.04 -17.18 -3.51
C TYR A 153 7.30 -17.55 -4.79
N VAL A 154 7.54 -18.75 -5.29
CA VAL A 154 6.78 -19.31 -6.40
C VAL A 154 5.52 -19.92 -5.81
N SER A 155 4.39 -19.31 -6.08
CA SER A 155 3.10 -19.95 -5.84
C SER A 155 2.59 -20.58 -7.13
N ASP A 156 1.47 -21.30 -7.03
CA ASP A 156 0.60 -21.51 -8.20
C ASP A 156 0.38 -20.17 -8.92
N PRO A 157 0.10 -20.17 -10.24
CA PRO A 157 -0.08 -18.96 -11.02
C PRO A 157 -0.87 -17.94 -10.21
N MET A 158 -0.31 -16.73 -10.06
CA MET A 158 -1.12 -15.62 -9.57
C MET A 158 -2.41 -15.69 -10.35
N THR A 159 -3.50 -15.70 -9.62
CA THR A 159 -4.83 -15.55 -10.19
C THR A 159 -4.82 -14.29 -11.06
N ASP A 160 -5.78 -14.09 -11.97
CA ASP A 160 -5.77 -13.02 -12.99
C ASP A 160 -5.72 -11.56 -12.44
N GLY A 161 -5.27 -11.36 -11.20
CA GLY A 161 -5.26 -10.14 -10.41
C GLY A 161 -6.52 -10.03 -9.58
N THR A 162 -6.65 -8.89 -8.92
CA THR A 162 -7.97 -8.38 -8.53
C THR A 162 -8.88 -8.33 -9.76
N ASN A 163 -10.14 -8.68 -9.58
CA ASN A 163 -11.12 -8.69 -10.67
C ASN A 163 -11.16 -7.36 -11.43
N SER A 164 -11.16 -7.44 -12.76
CA SER A 164 -11.04 -6.27 -13.64
C SER A 164 -12.13 -5.21 -13.45
N LYS A 165 -13.34 -5.60 -13.06
CA LYS A 165 -14.40 -4.63 -12.75
C LYS A 165 -14.08 -3.76 -11.54
N ASP A 166 -13.42 -4.36 -10.54
CA ASP A 166 -13.02 -3.64 -9.34
C ASP A 166 -11.84 -2.71 -9.66
N VAL A 167 -10.88 -3.18 -10.46
CA VAL A 167 -9.77 -2.35 -10.97
C VAL A 167 -10.30 -1.15 -11.77
N GLU A 168 -11.29 -1.35 -12.64
CA GLU A 168 -11.94 -0.28 -13.39
C GLU A 168 -12.59 0.77 -12.47
N GLY A 169 -13.34 0.34 -11.46
CA GLY A 169 -13.99 1.25 -10.52
C GLY A 169 -13.02 2.00 -9.63
N LEU A 170 -11.94 1.34 -9.19
CA LEU A 170 -10.84 1.99 -8.46
C LEU A 170 -10.11 3.03 -9.33
N ALA A 171 -9.90 2.73 -10.62
CA ALA A 171 -9.30 3.68 -11.55
C ALA A 171 -10.17 4.94 -11.73
N SER A 172 -11.50 4.81 -11.74
CA SER A 172 -12.42 5.97 -11.73
C SER A 172 -12.25 6.84 -10.47
N LEU A 173 -12.09 6.21 -9.30
CA LEU A 173 -11.84 6.92 -8.04
C LEU A 173 -10.49 7.67 -8.07
N GLN A 174 -9.42 7.01 -8.53
CA GLN A 174 -8.09 7.61 -8.66
C GLN A 174 -8.08 8.77 -9.66
N SER A 175 -8.75 8.60 -10.80
CA SER A 175 -8.87 9.66 -11.81
C SER A 175 -9.64 10.89 -11.30
N GLN A 176 -10.54 10.72 -10.32
CA GLN A 176 -11.32 11.82 -9.74
C GLN A 176 -10.63 12.47 -8.54
N PHE A 177 -9.81 11.72 -7.82
CA PHE A 177 -9.22 12.15 -6.55
C PHE A 177 -7.71 11.93 -6.54
N ASP A 178 -6.94 12.99 -6.80
CA ASP A 178 -5.47 12.92 -6.88
C ASP A 178 -4.80 12.34 -5.63
N VAL A 179 -5.39 12.53 -4.46
CA VAL A 179 -4.92 11.97 -3.18
C VAL A 179 -4.88 10.43 -3.18
N LEU A 180 -5.61 9.78 -4.08
CA LEU A 180 -5.63 8.33 -4.23
C LEU A 180 -4.61 7.80 -5.25
N ASN A 181 -3.87 8.67 -5.95
CA ASN A 181 -2.88 8.28 -6.96
C ASN A 181 -1.57 7.74 -6.35
N GLU A 182 -1.36 7.86 -5.04
CA GLU A 182 -0.22 7.26 -4.34
C GLU A 182 -0.31 5.72 -4.27
N TRP A 183 -1.44 5.13 -4.67
CA TRP A 183 -1.70 3.70 -4.59
C TRP A 183 -1.49 3.03 -5.95
N GLY A 184 -0.42 2.25 -6.08
CA GLY A 184 -0.08 1.47 -7.28
C GLY A 184 -0.18 -0.04 -7.07
N GLY A 185 -0.04 -0.80 -8.15
CA GLY A 185 -0.03 -2.27 -8.14
C GLY A 185 -1.41 -2.92 -8.08
N ASP A 186 -1.44 -4.21 -7.72
CA ASP A 186 -2.69 -4.95 -7.54
C ASP A 186 -3.35 -4.57 -6.20
N PRO A 187 -4.61 -4.12 -6.17
CA PRO A 187 -5.22 -3.60 -4.96
C PRO A 187 -5.49 -4.66 -3.87
N CYS A 188 -5.57 -5.94 -4.24
CA CYS A 188 -5.85 -7.04 -3.32
C CYS A 188 -4.69 -8.04 -3.16
N LEU A 189 -3.64 -7.94 -3.97
CA LEU A 189 -2.56 -8.91 -4.00
C LEU A 189 -1.17 -8.25 -3.88
N PRO A 190 -0.21 -8.94 -3.22
CA PRO A 190 -0.39 -10.18 -2.47
C PRO A 190 -1.03 -9.93 -1.09
N SER A 191 -1.94 -10.80 -0.64
CA SER A 191 -2.43 -10.75 0.76
C SER A 191 -1.27 -11.01 1.75
N PRO A 192 -1.12 -10.24 2.84
CA PRO A 192 -2.05 -9.24 3.41
C PRO A 192 -1.79 -7.78 2.98
N TYR A 193 -0.98 -7.54 1.95
CA TYR A 193 -0.56 -6.20 1.49
C TYR A 193 -1.58 -5.55 0.54
N THR A 194 -2.87 -5.61 0.88
CA THR A 194 -3.91 -4.89 0.12
C THR A 194 -3.80 -3.38 0.33
N TRP A 195 -4.36 -2.55 -0.56
CA TRP A 195 -4.40 -1.10 -0.33
C TRP A 195 -5.07 -0.76 1.02
N ASP A 196 -4.57 0.24 1.74
CA ASP A 196 -4.99 0.51 3.13
C ASP A 196 -6.49 0.85 3.26
N TRP A 197 -7.10 1.38 2.20
CA TRP A 197 -8.49 1.83 2.16
C TRP A 197 -9.44 0.85 1.46
N VAL A 198 -8.98 -0.36 1.13
CA VAL A 198 -9.84 -1.42 0.57
C VAL A 198 -9.87 -2.64 1.48
N ASN A 199 -10.94 -3.43 1.38
CA ASN A 199 -10.96 -4.81 1.88
C ASN A 199 -11.29 -5.76 0.74
N CYS A 200 -10.60 -6.89 0.66
CA CYS A 200 -10.76 -7.84 -0.42
C CYS A 200 -11.29 -9.20 0.05
N SER A 201 -11.95 -9.93 -0.86
CA SER A 201 -12.31 -11.33 -0.64
C SER A 201 -11.06 -12.21 -0.73
N THR A 202 -11.17 -13.45 -0.23
CA THR A 202 -10.09 -14.46 -0.26
C THR A 202 -10.27 -15.47 -1.39
N ASP A 203 -11.13 -15.14 -2.37
CA ASP A 203 -11.35 -15.97 -3.54
C ASP A 203 -10.08 -16.01 -4.41
N ALA A 204 -10.01 -16.98 -5.32
CA ALA A 204 -8.90 -17.07 -6.27
C ALA A 204 -8.69 -15.72 -6.97
N THR A 205 -9.68 -15.20 -7.68
CA THR A 205 -9.68 -13.82 -8.19
C THR A 205 -10.31 -12.92 -7.13
N PRO A 206 -9.51 -12.14 -6.36
CA PRO A 206 -10.06 -11.36 -5.26
C PRO A 206 -11.03 -10.29 -5.78
N ARG A 207 -12.07 -10.04 -4.99
CA ARG A 207 -13.03 -8.96 -5.22
C ARG A 207 -12.87 -7.87 -4.17
N VAL A 208 -13.02 -6.60 -4.55
CA VAL A 208 -13.11 -5.51 -3.57
C VAL A 208 -14.49 -5.52 -2.92
N THR A 209 -14.50 -5.63 -1.59
CA THR A 209 -15.73 -5.79 -0.79
C THR A 209 -16.01 -4.57 0.11
N ALA A 210 -15.00 -3.75 0.38
CA ALA A 210 -15.18 -2.51 1.13
C ALA A 210 -14.28 -1.38 0.63
N LEU A 211 -14.79 -0.15 0.73
CA LEU A 211 -14.03 1.09 0.60
C LEU A 211 -14.08 1.85 1.94
N TYR A 212 -12.92 2.21 2.48
CA TYR A 212 -12.74 2.97 3.72
C TYR A 212 -12.00 4.28 3.42
N LEU A 213 -12.74 5.24 2.87
CA LEU A 213 -12.21 6.49 2.33
C LEU A 213 -12.61 7.70 3.21
N SER A 214 -12.79 7.48 4.51
CA SER A 214 -13.15 8.54 5.45
C SER A 214 -11.97 9.46 5.79
N GLY A 215 -12.19 10.78 5.80
CA GLY A 215 -11.15 11.73 6.21
C GLY A 215 -10.03 11.91 5.18
N PHE A 216 -10.23 11.50 3.93
CA PHE A 216 -9.23 11.60 2.85
C PHE A 216 -9.21 12.98 2.18
N THR A 217 -10.00 13.94 2.68
CA THR A 217 -10.16 15.29 2.09
C THR A 217 -10.63 15.24 0.63
N LEU A 218 -11.38 14.20 0.26
CA LEU A 218 -11.94 14.05 -1.08
C LEU A 218 -12.89 15.21 -1.36
N SER A 219 -12.82 15.80 -2.55
CA SER A 219 -13.65 16.93 -2.93
C SER A 219 -14.14 16.85 -4.37
N GLY A 220 -15.25 17.51 -4.66
CA GLY A 220 -15.92 17.42 -5.96
C GLY A 220 -16.97 16.30 -6.04
N PRO A 221 -17.45 15.96 -7.25
CA PRO A 221 -18.46 14.93 -7.44
C PRO A 221 -17.91 13.52 -7.21
N LEU A 222 -18.78 12.61 -6.81
CA LEU A 222 -18.45 11.18 -6.72
C LEU A 222 -18.48 10.55 -8.13
N PRO A 223 -17.40 9.87 -8.59
CA PRO A 223 -17.35 9.29 -9.92
C PRO A 223 -18.17 7.99 -9.99
N ASP A 224 -18.40 7.49 -11.21
CA ASP A 224 -19.05 6.19 -11.40
C ASP A 224 -18.05 5.05 -11.18
N PHE A 225 -18.32 4.25 -10.15
CA PHE A 225 -17.63 2.99 -9.85
C PHE A 225 -18.64 1.85 -9.67
N SER A 226 -19.78 1.93 -10.37
CA SER A 226 -20.85 0.94 -10.35
C SER A 226 -20.41 -0.46 -10.82
N SER A 227 -19.28 -0.56 -11.53
CA SER A 227 -18.64 -1.81 -11.92
C SER A 227 -18.27 -2.69 -10.71
N MET A 228 -17.98 -2.09 -9.55
CA MET A 228 -17.57 -2.76 -8.31
C MET A 228 -18.73 -3.50 -7.61
N ASP A 229 -19.32 -4.49 -8.30
CA ASP A 229 -20.57 -5.16 -7.92
C ASP A 229 -20.49 -6.04 -6.65
N ALA A 230 -19.28 -6.26 -6.13
CA ALA A 230 -19.01 -7.00 -4.90
C ALA A 230 -18.98 -6.11 -3.64
N LEU A 231 -19.08 -4.78 -3.77
CA LEU A 231 -19.03 -3.87 -2.62
C LEU A 231 -20.17 -4.13 -1.64
N VAL A 232 -19.79 -4.36 -0.38
CA VAL A 232 -20.69 -4.55 0.76
C VAL A 232 -20.72 -3.31 1.64
N ILE A 233 -19.58 -2.61 1.76
CA ILE A 233 -19.39 -1.43 2.61
C ILE A 233 -18.77 -0.31 1.78
N ILE A 234 -19.37 0.87 1.82
CA ILE A 234 -18.77 2.10 1.31
C ILE A 234 -18.82 3.11 2.46
N ASP A 235 -17.64 3.53 2.91
CA ASP A 235 -17.48 4.57 3.92
C ASP A 235 -16.73 5.77 3.36
N LEU A 236 -17.45 6.89 3.17
CA LEU A 236 -16.96 8.14 2.58
C LEU A 236 -17.14 9.32 3.55
N HIS A 237 -17.41 9.06 4.83
CA HIS A 237 -17.72 10.15 5.76
C HIS A 237 -16.54 11.08 6.05
N ASP A 238 -16.82 12.30 6.47
CA ASP A 238 -15.81 13.31 6.81
C ASP A 238 -14.92 13.66 5.59
N ASN A 239 -15.57 14.10 4.52
CA ASN A 239 -14.92 14.58 3.30
C ASN A 239 -15.64 15.86 2.81
N SER A 240 -15.23 16.38 1.66
CA SER A 240 -15.84 17.54 0.99
C SER A 240 -16.49 17.14 -0.34
N LEU A 241 -17.04 15.92 -0.43
CA LEU A 241 -17.74 15.45 -1.62
C LEU A 241 -19.02 16.27 -1.82
N SER A 242 -19.27 16.71 -3.04
CA SER A 242 -20.33 17.66 -3.39
C SER A 242 -21.20 17.12 -4.54
N GLU A 243 -22.07 17.96 -5.09
CA GLU A 243 -23.07 17.60 -6.10
C GLU A 243 -24.14 16.61 -5.58
N SER A 244 -24.95 16.06 -6.49
CA SER A 244 -26.00 15.09 -6.15
C SER A 244 -25.43 13.72 -5.81
N VAL A 245 -26.05 13.02 -4.86
CA VAL A 245 -25.73 11.60 -4.57
C VAL A 245 -26.08 10.75 -5.79
N PRO A 246 -25.12 9.99 -6.38
CA PRO A 246 -25.40 9.18 -7.57
C PRO A 246 -26.39 8.03 -7.32
N ASP A 247 -27.35 7.85 -8.24
CA ASP A 247 -28.38 6.80 -8.17
C ASP A 247 -27.79 5.37 -8.15
N PHE A 248 -26.63 5.16 -8.80
CA PHE A 248 -26.01 3.84 -8.94
C PHE A 248 -25.66 3.20 -7.59
N LEU A 249 -25.38 4.00 -6.56
CA LEU A 249 -25.07 3.52 -5.21
C LEU A 249 -26.21 2.68 -4.65
N GLY A 250 -27.46 3.03 -4.96
CA GLY A 250 -28.64 2.25 -4.56
C GLY A 250 -28.89 1.00 -5.40
N THR A 251 -28.17 0.84 -6.51
CA THR A 251 -28.29 -0.30 -7.44
C THR A 251 -27.20 -1.35 -7.26
N LEU A 252 -26.18 -1.08 -6.45
CA LEU A 252 -25.12 -2.05 -6.13
C LEU A 252 -25.73 -3.28 -5.44
N PRO A 253 -25.58 -4.48 -5.99
CA PRO A 253 -26.38 -5.65 -5.60
C PRO A 253 -26.02 -6.19 -4.21
N SER A 254 -24.77 -5.98 -3.80
CA SER A 254 -24.21 -6.52 -2.55
C SER A 254 -24.16 -5.50 -1.41
N LEU A 255 -24.49 -4.23 -1.68
CA LEU A 255 -24.26 -3.13 -0.77
C LEU A 255 -25.19 -3.21 0.44
N LYS A 256 -24.59 -3.16 1.64
CA LYS A 256 -25.30 -3.23 2.92
C LYS A 256 -25.08 -2.00 3.79
N GLN A 257 -23.96 -1.32 3.62
CA GLN A 257 -23.61 -0.13 4.40
C GLN A 257 -23.10 0.97 3.48
N LEU A 258 -23.72 2.13 3.57
CA LEU A 258 -23.32 3.33 2.85
C LEU A 258 -23.30 4.50 3.81
N ASN A 259 -22.11 5.03 4.06
CA ASN A 259 -21.91 6.19 4.92
C ASN A 259 -21.40 7.37 4.11
N LEU A 260 -22.27 8.36 3.92
CA LEU A 260 -22.02 9.62 3.22
C LEU A 260 -22.07 10.81 4.19
N ALA A 261 -21.97 10.55 5.50
CA ALA A 261 -22.12 11.60 6.50
C ALA A 261 -21.04 12.68 6.37
N ASP A 262 -21.33 13.88 6.85
CA ASP A 262 -20.37 14.98 6.99
C ASP A 262 -19.61 15.23 5.67
N ASN A 263 -20.39 15.58 4.65
CA ASN A 263 -19.96 15.93 3.29
C ASN A 263 -20.76 17.17 2.81
N GLU A 264 -20.60 17.54 1.55
CA GLU A 264 -21.26 18.68 0.91
C GLU A 264 -22.27 18.26 -0.17
N PHE A 265 -22.76 17.02 -0.12
CA PHE A 265 -23.78 16.55 -1.07
C PHE A 265 -25.03 17.43 -1.01
N SER A 266 -25.70 17.55 -2.16
CA SER A 266 -26.86 18.42 -2.34
C SER A 266 -27.97 17.77 -3.14
N GLY A 267 -29.17 18.35 -3.06
CA GLY A 267 -30.33 17.85 -3.79
C GLY A 267 -30.99 16.62 -3.15
N PRO A 268 -31.90 15.95 -3.87
CA PRO A 268 -32.67 14.84 -3.33
C PRO A 268 -31.83 13.58 -3.15
N ILE A 269 -32.11 12.81 -2.10
CA ILE A 269 -31.61 11.44 -1.98
C ILE A 269 -32.30 10.55 -3.03
N PRO A 270 -31.54 9.83 -3.87
CA PRO A 270 -32.08 8.87 -4.83
C PRO A 270 -33.11 7.91 -4.23
N PRO A 271 -34.26 7.66 -4.91
CA PRO A 271 -35.22 6.65 -4.48
C PRO A 271 -34.63 5.24 -4.39
N SER A 272 -33.62 4.93 -5.21
CA SER A 272 -32.86 3.66 -5.15
C SER A 272 -32.19 3.46 -3.79
N LEU A 273 -31.80 4.55 -3.11
CA LEU A 273 -31.21 4.55 -1.79
C LEU A 273 -32.27 4.66 -0.70
N SER A 274 -33.19 5.62 -0.81
CA SER A 274 -34.17 5.91 0.26
C SER A 274 -35.18 4.77 0.46
N ASN A 275 -35.48 4.01 -0.59
CA ASN A 275 -36.44 2.91 -0.53
C ASN A 275 -35.77 1.54 -0.27
N ASN A 276 -34.44 1.49 -0.20
CA ASN A 276 -33.71 0.25 0.04
C ASN A 276 -33.67 -0.09 1.54
N ASN A 277 -34.62 -0.93 1.98
CA ASN A 277 -34.75 -1.35 3.37
C ASN A 277 -33.66 -2.34 3.85
N LYS A 278 -32.79 -2.82 2.95
CA LYS A 278 -31.64 -3.67 3.29
C LYS A 278 -30.35 -2.87 3.46
N LEU A 279 -30.36 -1.59 3.05
CA LEU A 279 -29.22 -0.70 3.11
C LEU A 279 -29.24 0.10 4.41
N LYS A 280 -28.13 0.06 5.15
CA LYS A 280 -27.86 1.00 6.24
C LYS A 280 -27.27 2.28 5.62
N LEU A 281 -28.12 3.26 5.39
CA LEU A 281 -27.77 4.56 4.82
C LEU A 281 -27.55 5.61 5.92
N VAL A 282 -26.40 6.30 5.88
CA VAL A 282 -26.10 7.45 6.75
C VAL A 282 -25.75 8.65 5.88
N VAL A 283 -26.48 9.76 6.03
CA VAL A 283 -26.37 10.98 5.21
C VAL A 283 -26.39 12.26 6.06
N SER A 284 -26.33 12.13 7.38
CA SER A 284 -26.31 13.27 8.31
C SER A 284 -25.12 14.19 8.02
N GLY A 285 -25.22 15.48 8.36
CA GLY A 285 -24.10 16.41 8.18
C GLY A 285 -23.92 16.96 6.76
N ASN A 286 -24.78 16.58 5.81
CA ASN A 286 -24.86 17.21 4.49
C ASN A 286 -25.90 18.36 4.50
N PRO A 287 -25.49 19.63 4.45
CA PRO A 287 -26.40 20.77 4.69
C PRO A 287 -27.46 20.96 3.60
N ASN A 288 -27.16 20.51 2.38
CA ASN A 288 -28.00 20.74 1.20
C ASN A 288 -28.72 19.48 0.71
N LEU A 289 -28.58 18.34 1.41
CA LEU A 289 -29.34 17.13 1.08
C LEU A 289 -30.78 17.23 1.58
N CYS A 290 -31.72 16.91 0.70
CA CYS A 290 -33.14 16.84 1.04
C CYS A 290 -33.64 15.38 1.02
N VAL A 291 -34.16 14.94 2.16
CA VAL A 291 -34.86 13.66 2.27
C VAL A 291 -36.23 13.84 1.61
N SER A 292 -36.53 13.00 0.61
CA SER A 292 -37.70 13.17 -0.25
C SER A 292 -39.00 13.32 0.55
N GLY A 293 -39.77 14.38 0.22
CA GLY A 293 -41.13 14.58 0.74
C GLY A 293 -41.50 16.01 1.13
N LYS A 294 -40.57 16.86 1.61
CA LYS A 294 -40.90 18.24 2.04
C LYS A 294 -39.82 19.33 1.92
N SER A 295 -38.55 19.03 1.60
CA SER A 295 -37.46 20.02 1.76
C SER A 295 -36.67 20.41 0.49
N CYS A 296 -36.90 19.83 -0.68
CA CYS A 296 -36.27 20.31 -1.91
C CYS A 296 -37.07 21.49 -2.47
N ALA A 297 -36.89 22.70 -1.95
CA ALA A 297 -37.41 23.90 -2.58
C ALA A 297 -36.52 24.26 -3.77
N THR A 298 -37.03 24.12 -4.99
CA THR A 298 -36.37 24.62 -6.19
C THR A 298 -36.32 26.14 -6.12
N THR A 299 -35.14 26.71 -5.91
CA THR A 299 -34.93 28.17 -5.97
C THR A 299 -35.05 28.60 -7.44
N THR A 300 -36.27 28.76 -7.91
CA THR A 300 -36.54 29.48 -9.16
C THR A 300 -36.69 30.95 -8.80
N GLY A 301 -35.71 31.76 -9.19
CA GLY A 301 -35.84 33.21 -9.12
C GLY A 301 -36.90 33.67 -10.10
N SER A 302 -37.98 34.29 -9.61
CA SER A 302 -38.58 35.52 -10.17
C SER A 302 -39.72 36.03 -9.28
N SER A 303 -39.58 37.30 -8.87
CA SER A 303 -40.62 38.34 -8.68
C SER A 303 -41.93 38.06 -7.91
N SER A 304 -42.12 38.91 -6.89
CA SER A 304 -43.37 39.56 -6.43
C SER A 304 -44.55 38.67 -6.01
N ASP A 305 -44.84 38.65 -4.70
CA ASP A 305 -45.99 39.38 -4.16
C ASP A 305 -46.09 39.27 -2.63
N ILE A 306 -46.34 40.42 -1.98
CA ILE A 306 -46.72 40.53 -0.57
C ILE A 306 -48.22 40.26 -0.47
N PRO A 307 -48.68 39.45 0.51
CA PRO A 307 -49.70 39.99 1.40
C PRO A 307 -49.40 39.79 2.89
N SER A 308 -49.64 40.87 3.60
CA SER A 308 -49.72 40.99 5.06
C SER A 308 -50.83 40.11 5.64
N GLY A 309 -50.55 39.39 6.72
CA GLY A 309 -51.52 38.55 7.43
C GLY A 309 -51.05 38.16 8.83
N SER A 310 -51.45 38.95 9.82
CA SER A 310 -51.20 38.77 11.25
C SER A 310 -51.82 37.49 11.83
N GLY A 311 -51.03 36.64 12.50
CA GLY A 311 -51.53 35.43 13.15
C GLY A 311 -50.59 34.84 14.22
N LYS A 312 -50.78 35.30 15.46
CA LYS A 312 -50.42 34.74 16.79
C LYS A 312 -49.45 33.54 16.89
N LYS A 313 -48.33 33.79 17.58
CA LYS A 313 -47.46 32.79 18.24
C LYS A 313 -48.26 31.85 19.15
N LYS A 314 -48.03 30.54 19.02
CA LYS A 314 -48.28 29.55 20.09
C LYS A 314 -47.00 28.74 20.32
N SER A 315 -46.49 28.85 21.54
CA SER A 315 -45.41 28.03 22.08
C SER A 315 -45.95 26.65 22.47
N SER A 316 -45.20 25.59 22.22
CA SER A 316 -45.42 24.29 22.85
C SER A 316 -44.09 23.72 23.33
N ASN A 317 -44.10 23.28 24.59
CA ASN A 317 -42.97 22.89 25.40
C ASN A 317 -42.33 21.56 24.94
N LEU A 318 -41.01 21.47 25.13
CA LEU A 318 -40.19 20.26 24.99
C LEU A 318 -40.17 19.50 26.34
N PRO A 319 -40.29 18.16 26.39
CA PRO A 319 -39.75 17.39 27.49
C PRO A 319 -38.36 16.85 27.12
N ALA A 320 -37.37 17.12 27.97
CA ALA A 320 -36.05 16.51 27.93
C ALA A 320 -36.13 15.05 28.41
N ILE A 321 -35.62 14.12 27.63
CA ILE A 321 -35.33 12.75 28.09
C ILE A 321 -33.84 12.52 27.83
N LEU A 322 -33.06 12.57 28.91
CA LEU A 322 -31.70 12.03 28.96
C LEU A 322 -31.78 10.50 28.92
N GLY A 323 -30.99 9.88 28.05
CA GLY A 323 -30.88 8.42 27.97
C GLY A 323 -29.97 7.97 26.84
N SER A 324 -28.69 8.36 26.88
CA SER A 324 -27.69 7.94 25.90
C SER A 324 -27.17 6.53 26.24
N THR A 325 -27.82 5.48 25.74
CA THR A 325 -27.11 4.22 25.51
C THR A 325 -26.37 4.35 24.20
N ILE A 326 -25.10 4.77 24.25
CA ILE A 326 -24.22 4.72 23.08
C ILE A 326 -24.04 3.24 22.75
N PRO A 327 -24.48 2.75 21.58
CA PRO A 327 -24.19 1.39 21.18
C PRO A 327 -22.67 1.24 21.11
N ILE A 328 -22.12 0.24 21.79
CA ILE A 328 -20.67 -0.08 21.86
C ILE A 328 -20.01 -0.10 20.47
N PHE A 329 -20.79 -0.32 19.42
CA PHE A 329 -20.39 -0.25 18.01
C PHE A 329 -19.91 1.14 17.54
N PHE A 330 -20.52 2.26 18.00
CA PHE A 330 -20.08 3.62 17.62
C PHE A 330 -18.74 3.98 18.26
N VAL A 331 -18.47 3.45 19.46
CA VAL A 331 -17.18 3.65 20.13
C VAL A 331 -16.05 2.94 19.37
N PHE A 332 -16.31 1.76 18.82
CA PHE A 332 -15.30 1.02 18.04
C PHE A 332 -14.90 1.77 16.76
N TRP A 333 -15.86 2.27 15.97
CA TRP A 333 -15.56 3.01 14.74
C TRP A 333 -14.99 4.41 15.01
N ALA A 334 -15.41 5.07 16.08
CA ALA A 334 -14.78 6.31 16.52
C ALA A 334 -13.31 6.09 16.92
N ILE A 335 -13.00 4.97 17.60
CA ILE A 335 -11.61 4.62 17.94
C ILE A 335 -10.80 4.31 16.68
N VAL A 336 -11.33 3.55 15.73
CA VAL A 336 -10.65 3.23 14.46
C VAL A 336 -10.39 4.50 13.64
N GLY A 337 -11.39 5.39 13.52
CA GLY A 337 -11.24 6.67 12.84
C GLY A 337 -10.21 7.59 13.52
N ILE A 338 -10.22 7.68 14.85
CA ILE A 338 -9.21 8.44 15.61
C ILE A 338 -7.81 7.86 15.38
N VAL A 339 -7.65 6.54 15.35
CA VAL A 339 -6.35 5.89 15.09
C VAL A 339 -5.89 6.16 13.66
N GLY A 340 -6.78 6.10 12.67
CA GLY A 340 -6.49 6.44 11.27
C GLY A 340 -6.04 7.89 11.10
N VAL A 341 -6.79 8.84 11.67
CA VAL A 341 -6.45 10.28 11.64
C VAL A 341 -5.13 10.55 12.37
N LEU A 342 -4.88 9.93 13.52
CA LEU A 342 -3.62 10.08 14.25
C LEU A 342 -2.45 9.46 13.49
N HIS A 343 -2.66 8.35 12.80
CA HIS A 343 -1.62 7.74 11.95
C HIS A 343 -1.30 8.63 10.75
N HIS A 344 -2.31 9.18 10.09
CA HIS A 344 -2.15 10.11 8.98
C HIS A 344 -1.44 11.40 9.40
N ARG A 345 -1.84 12.02 10.52
CA ARG A 345 -1.17 13.23 11.06
C ARG A 345 0.28 12.96 11.45
N ARG A 346 0.60 11.75 11.93
CA ARG A 346 1.99 11.33 12.19
C ARG A 346 2.80 11.15 10.90
N LYS A 347 2.23 10.56 9.85
CA LYS A 347 2.87 10.46 8.52
C LYS A 347 3.09 11.84 7.90
N ALA A 348 2.08 12.70 7.87
CA ALA A 348 2.18 14.07 7.34
C ALA A 348 3.23 14.91 8.09
N ALA A 349 3.31 14.79 9.43
CA ALA A 349 4.34 15.45 10.23
C ALA A 349 5.75 14.91 9.93
N ALA A 350 5.91 13.60 9.68
CA ALA A 350 7.19 13.01 9.31
C ALA A 350 7.66 13.45 7.91
N ILE A 351 6.73 13.57 6.95
CA ILE A 351 7.00 14.08 5.60
C ILE A 351 7.41 15.57 5.65
N SER A 352 6.73 16.37 6.47
CA SER A 352 7.11 17.79 6.69
C SER A 352 8.50 17.91 7.35
N ALA A 353 8.84 17.03 8.30
CA ALA A 353 10.15 17.02 8.94
C ALA A 353 11.29 16.67 7.96
N LEU A 354 11.06 15.75 7.02
CA LEU A 354 11.99 15.40 5.95
C LEU A 354 12.28 16.57 5.00
N HIS A 355 11.27 17.39 4.67
CA HIS A 355 11.48 18.57 3.83
C HIS A 355 12.19 19.74 4.54
N THR A 356 12.09 19.83 5.87
CA THR A 356 12.82 20.86 6.65
C THR A 356 14.28 20.50 6.96
N GLY A 357 14.69 19.25 6.77
CA GLY A 357 16.06 18.77 7.01
C GLY A 357 17.02 18.92 5.82
N SER A 358 16.56 19.42 4.68
CA SER A 358 17.37 19.64 3.47
C SER A 358 17.60 21.13 3.21
N LYS A 359 18.29 21.79 4.15
CA LYS A 359 18.95 23.10 3.94
C LYS A 359 20.34 23.10 4.54
#